data_AF-A0A923QRK1-F1
#
_entry.id   AF-A0A923QRK1-F1
#
_cell.length_a   1.000
_cell.length_b   1.000
_cell.length_c   1.000
_cell.angle_alpha   90.00
_cell.angle_beta   90.00
_cell.angle_gamma   90.00
#
_symmetry.space_group_name_H-M   'P 1'
#
loop_
_entity.id
_entity.type
_entity.pdbx_description
1 polymer ?
#
loop_
_entity_poly.entity_id
_entity_poly.type
_entity_poly.pdbx_seq_one_letter_code
_entity_poly.pdbx_strand_id
1 'polypeptide(L)'
;MHTLEIVEKGIMVQLPESWDEMSHKQAHYCLKQANLLLEREISETTFLIRCFYHLANIKRDFISVIWERIIPEDKVLTKNANAFLLAEKLLAFMFKETLDESGQILSREFCYETVINQFSTFKVGGKVFTGPQDLLADISFAEFRTALEELTKFLETRDQAQLRRLLAVLYRPQLKNLKHLKKRTDYNGKTKVLFNANRVEADSKLLAWLPVWQLNGMLLHFTYCVHYIKENDIELEGRVLNFSPLFPKPKATDVNAKPKPSTGWAGVLFGIAEKGVFGNAEHTDQTNLFDILIFLFENYLQNKEIEKRQAS
;
A
#
# COMPACT_ATOMS: atom_id res chain seq x y z
N MET A 1 -12.50 13.09 8.81
CA MET A 1 -12.20 14.41 8.20
C MET A 1 -12.17 15.55 9.22
N HIS A 2 -11.07 16.32 9.22
CA HIS A 2 -10.94 17.55 10.01
C HIS A 2 -11.53 18.74 9.26
N THR A 3 -12.22 19.63 9.96
CA THR A 3 -12.71 20.89 9.37
C THR A 3 -11.98 22.08 9.99
N LEU A 4 -11.29 22.84 9.15
CA LEU A 4 -10.68 24.11 9.52
C LEU A 4 -11.60 25.26 9.13
N GLU A 5 -12.05 26.00 10.13
CA GLU A 5 -12.87 27.19 9.94
C GLU A 5 -12.05 28.45 10.23
N ILE A 6 -11.94 29.34 9.24
CA ILE A 6 -11.44 30.70 9.45
C ILE A 6 -12.66 31.62 9.46
N VAL A 7 -13.28 31.73 10.64
CA VAL A 7 -14.55 32.45 10.88
C VAL A 7 -14.51 33.86 10.31
N GLU A 8 -13.42 34.59 10.52
CA GLU A 8 -13.23 35.98 10.06
C GLU A 8 -13.25 36.14 8.53
N LYS A 9 -12.98 35.08 7.78
CA LYS A 9 -12.92 35.09 6.30
C LYS A 9 -14.01 34.24 5.66
N GLY A 10 -14.85 33.57 6.45
CA GLY A 10 -15.84 32.60 5.97
C GLY A 10 -15.23 31.44 5.18
N ILE A 11 -13.96 31.10 5.44
CA ILE A 11 -13.25 30.03 4.73
C ILE A 11 -13.41 28.73 5.52
N MET A 12 -13.94 27.72 4.86
CA MET A 12 -14.12 26.37 5.37
C MET A 12 -13.26 25.41 4.55
N VAL A 13 -12.32 24.72 5.18
CA VAL A 13 -11.43 23.76 4.52
C VAL A 13 -11.56 22.40 5.19
N GLN A 14 -11.90 21.38 4.41
CA GLN A 14 -11.89 20.00 4.86
C GLN A 14 -10.53 19.39 4.59
N LEU A 15 -9.93 18.81 5.62
CA LEU A 15 -8.66 18.11 5.56
C LEU A 15 -8.85 16.62 5.86
N PRO A 16 -8.14 15.75 5.14
CA PRO A 16 -8.17 14.31 5.39
C PRO A 16 -7.54 13.98 6.74
N GLU A 17 -8.15 13.07 7.48
CA GLU A 17 -7.63 12.49 8.73
C GLU A 17 -6.79 11.23 8.50
N SER A 18 -6.92 10.63 7.32
CA SER A 18 -6.17 9.44 6.91
C SER A 18 -5.87 9.49 5.42
N TRP A 19 -5.01 8.57 4.97
CA TRP A 19 -4.74 8.36 3.55
C TRP A 19 -5.99 7.93 2.77
N ASP A 20 -6.96 7.27 3.42
CA ASP A 20 -8.17 6.76 2.78
C ASP A 20 -9.15 7.88 2.37
N GLU A 21 -9.15 8.99 3.11
CA GLU A 21 -9.98 10.16 2.82
C GLU A 21 -9.40 11.03 1.70
N MET A 22 -8.17 10.75 1.25
CA MET A 22 -7.52 11.53 0.19
C MET A 22 -8.02 11.16 -1.19
N SER A 23 -8.23 12.19 -2.03
CA SER A 23 -8.31 11.97 -3.47
C SER A 23 -6.96 11.51 -4.05
N HIS A 24 -6.98 10.80 -5.18
CA HIS A 24 -5.77 10.38 -5.89
C HIS A 24 -4.76 11.51 -6.12
N LYS A 25 -5.24 12.72 -6.47
CA LYS A 25 -4.36 13.88 -6.71
C LYS A 25 -3.65 14.33 -5.44
N GLN A 26 -4.36 14.37 -4.32
CA GLN A 26 -3.81 14.73 -3.02
C GLN A 26 -2.78 13.70 -2.57
N ALA A 27 -3.14 12.41 -2.61
CA ALA A 27 -2.25 11.32 -2.26
C ALA A 27 -0.97 11.32 -3.12
N HIS A 28 -1.09 11.51 -4.44
CA HIS A 28 0.06 11.62 -5.34
C HIS A 28 0.98 12.78 -5.00
N TYR A 29 0.42 13.94 -4.65
CA TYR A 29 1.23 15.09 -4.23
C TYR A 29 2.00 14.77 -2.96
N CYS A 30 1.32 14.23 -1.93
CA CYS A 30 1.93 13.87 -0.66
C CYS A 30 2.99 12.78 -0.83
N LEU A 31 2.74 11.73 -1.62
CA LEU A 31 3.73 10.69 -1.94
C LEU A 31 4.94 11.23 -2.70
N LYS A 32 4.74 12.18 -3.61
CA LYS A 32 5.85 12.87 -4.26
C LYS A 32 6.71 13.64 -3.26
N GLN A 33 6.10 14.33 -2.29
CA GLN A 33 6.86 14.98 -1.21
C GLN A 33 7.53 13.95 -0.29
N ALA A 34 6.87 12.82 0.00
CA ALA A 34 7.40 11.76 0.84
C ALA A 34 8.66 11.14 0.21
N ASN A 35 8.70 10.99 -1.12
CA ASN A 35 9.91 10.53 -1.81
C ASN A 35 11.11 11.46 -1.54
N LEU A 36 10.90 12.77 -1.61
CA LEU A 36 11.94 13.77 -1.32
C LEU A 36 12.38 13.71 0.15
N LEU A 37 11.44 13.46 1.07
CA LEU A 37 11.73 13.28 2.50
C LEU A 37 12.58 12.02 2.74
N LEU A 38 12.19 10.89 2.14
CA LEU A 38 12.89 9.60 2.27
C LEU A 38 14.30 9.64 1.64
N GLU A 39 14.48 10.39 0.56
CA GLU A 39 15.78 10.67 -0.06
C GLU A 39 16.61 11.72 0.70
N ARG A 40 16.06 12.28 1.80
CA ARG A 40 16.66 13.33 2.65
C ARG A 40 16.94 14.64 1.90
N GLU A 41 16.24 14.91 0.81
CA GLU A 41 16.34 16.17 0.06
C GLU A 41 15.58 17.31 0.75
N ILE A 42 14.54 16.97 1.52
CA ILE A 42 13.77 17.93 2.32
C ILE A 42 13.65 17.47 3.78
N SER A 43 13.51 18.43 4.69
CA SER A 43 13.20 18.15 6.09
C SER A 43 11.73 17.77 6.28
N GLU A 44 11.44 17.10 7.39
CA GLU A 44 10.08 16.77 7.84
C GLU A 44 9.18 18.00 7.92
N THR A 45 9.68 19.10 8.50
CA THR A 45 8.99 20.40 8.54
C THR A 45 8.59 20.87 7.15
N THR A 46 9.51 20.77 6.18
CA THR A 46 9.24 21.18 4.80
C THR A 46 8.20 20.29 4.14
N PHE A 47 8.28 18.97 4.38
CA PHE A 47 7.29 18.00 3.91
C PHE A 47 5.89 18.33 4.45
N LEU A 48 5.76 18.48 5.77
CA LEU A 48 4.49 18.77 6.44
C LEU A 48 3.85 20.06 5.92
N ILE A 49 4.61 21.15 5.84
CA ILE A 49 4.09 22.44 5.36
C ILE A 49 3.63 22.34 3.90
N ARG A 50 4.39 21.67 3.02
CA ARG A 50 4.02 21.52 1.61
C ARG A 50 2.75 20.70 1.45
N CYS A 51 2.65 19.56 2.14
CA CYS A 51 1.46 18.72 2.15
C CYS A 51 0.26 19.49 2.71
N PHE A 52 0.42 20.18 3.84
CA PHE A 52 -0.64 20.98 4.45
C PHE A 52 -1.15 22.07 3.52
N TYR A 53 -0.26 22.84 2.89
CA TYR A 53 -0.67 23.90 1.95
C TYR A 53 -1.39 23.34 0.73
N HIS A 54 -0.94 22.18 0.22
CA HIS A 54 -1.62 21.53 -0.89
C HIS A 54 -3.02 21.05 -0.52
N LEU A 55 -3.15 20.36 0.62
CA LEU A 55 -4.42 19.83 1.11
C LEU A 55 -5.40 20.94 1.48
N ALA A 56 -4.90 22.01 2.10
CA ALA A 56 -5.69 23.19 2.44
C ALA A 56 -5.96 24.14 1.26
N ASN A 57 -5.46 23.80 0.06
CA ASN A 57 -5.55 24.62 -1.14
C ASN A 57 -5.00 26.07 -0.95
N ILE A 58 -3.99 26.21 -0.09
CA ILE A 58 -3.30 27.47 0.16
C ILE A 58 -2.28 27.67 -0.95
N LYS A 59 -2.54 28.63 -1.85
CA LYS A 59 -1.61 29.00 -2.92
C LYS A 59 -0.57 29.97 -2.36
N ARG A 60 0.70 29.61 -2.47
CA ARG A 60 1.83 30.52 -2.26
C ARG A 60 2.24 31.11 -3.60
N ASP A 61 1.62 32.23 -3.96
CA ASP A 61 1.91 32.96 -5.19
C ASP A 61 3.04 33.97 -4.98
N PHE A 62 3.57 34.54 -6.07
CA PHE A 62 4.65 35.54 -6.02
C PHE A 62 4.26 36.75 -5.17
N ILE A 63 2.98 37.11 -5.17
CA ILE A 63 2.41 38.17 -4.34
C ILE A 63 2.58 37.83 -2.86
N SER A 64 2.22 36.63 -2.40
CA SER A 64 2.43 36.20 -1.01
C SER A 64 3.90 36.29 -0.56
N VAL A 65 4.84 35.97 -1.43
CA VAL A 65 6.29 36.05 -1.14
C VAL A 65 6.76 37.51 -1.05
N ILE A 66 6.24 38.39 -1.90
CA ILE A 66 6.53 39.83 -1.81
C ILE A 66 5.94 40.41 -0.53
N TRP A 67 4.70 40.09 -0.20
CA TRP A 67 4.06 40.56 1.04
C TRP A 67 4.83 40.13 2.29
N GLU A 68 5.36 38.91 2.33
CA GLU A 68 6.22 38.43 3.42
C GLU A 68 7.51 39.26 3.59
N ARG A 69 8.03 39.89 2.53
CA ARG A 69 9.21 40.76 2.61
C ARG A 69 8.91 42.16 3.13
N ILE A 70 7.64 42.56 3.15
CA ILE A 70 7.18 43.91 3.52
C ILE A 70 6.62 43.94 4.95
N ILE A 71 6.10 42.81 5.43
CA ILE A 71 5.51 42.67 6.77
C ILE A 71 6.63 42.49 7.81
N PRO A 72 6.47 42.97 9.08
CA PRO A 72 7.42 42.75 10.14
C PRO A 72 7.78 41.27 10.35
N GLU A 73 9.06 41.00 10.62
CA GLU A 73 9.62 39.65 10.74
C GLU A 73 8.88 38.79 11.77
N ASP A 74 8.53 39.36 12.92
CA ASP A 74 7.77 38.67 13.98
C ASP A 74 6.45 38.08 13.47
N LYS A 75 5.72 38.82 12.63
CA LYS A 75 4.44 38.36 12.06
C LYS A 75 4.63 37.22 11.07
N VAL A 76 5.73 37.23 10.31
CA VAL A 76 6.09 36.14 9.38
C VAL A 76 6.46 34.89 10.17
N LEU A 77 7.24 35.04 11.25
CA LEU A 77 7.61 33.96 12.14
C LEU A 77 6.39 33.33 12.81
N THR A 78 5.50 34.12 13.40
CA THR A 78 4.26 33.61 14.02
C THR A 78 3.38 32.88 13.01
N LYS A 79 3.24 33.41 11.79
CA LYS A 79 2.47 32.75 10.72
C LYS A 79 3.07 31.38 10.37
N ASN A 80 4.38 31.32 10.17
CA ASN A 80 5.07 30.08 9.82
C ASN A 80 5.01 29.05 10.97
N ALA A 81 5.14 29.50 12.22
CA ALA A 81 5.00 28.66 13.40
C ALA A 81 3.58 28.07 13.50
N ASN A 82 2.55 28.89 13.33
CA ASN A 82 1.16 28.42 13.35
C ASN A 82 0.87 27.42 12.22
N ALA A 83 1.37 27.70 11.01
CA ALA A 83 1.23 26.78 9.87
C ALA A 83 1.91 25.44 10.14
N PHE A 84 3.09 25.45 10.77
CA PHE A 84 3.77 24.24 11.16
C PHE A 84 3.00 23.46 12.24
N LEU A 85 2.55 24.11 13.31
CA LEU A 85 1.79 23.46 14.38
C LEU A 85 0.49 22.81 13.86
N LEU A 86 -0.21 23.49 12.95
CA LEU A 86 -1.39 22.93 12.30
C LEU A 86 -1.02 21.73 11.41
N ALA A 87 0.03 21.87 10.60
CA ALA A 87 0.48 20.78 9.72
C ALA A 87 0.92 19.55 10.52
N GLU A 88 1.69 19.73 11.59
CA GLU A 88 2.16 18.67 12.46
C GLU A 88 1.01 17.94 13.15
N LYS A 89 0.03 18.68 13.67
CA LYS A 89 -1.14 18.09 14.35
C LYS A 89 -2.07 17.36 13.38
N LEU A 90 -2.39 17.98 12.23
CA LEU A 90 -3.42 17.47 11.32
C LEU A 90 -2.89 16.38 10.39
N LEU A 91 -1.58 16.36 10.13
CA LEU A 91 -0.93 15.35 9.27
C LEU A 91 -0.11 14.35 10.07
N ALA A 92 -0.36 14.24 11.39
CA ALA A 92 0.31 13.30 12.27
C ALA A 92 0.17 11.85 11.77
N PHE A 93 -0.96 11.50 11.15
CA PHE A 93 -1.23 10.16 10.59
C PHE A 93 -0.26 9.75 9.46
N MET A 94 0.52 10.67 8.90
CA MET A 94 1.56 10.35 7.90
C MET A 94 2.84 9.79 8.53
N PHE A 95 2.90 9.75 9.86
CA PHE A 95 4.05 9.27 10.61
C PHE A 95 3.62 8.29 11.70
N LYS A 96 4.46 7.29 11.91
CA LYS A 96 4.37 6.36 13.02
C LYS A 96 5.45 6.68 14.03
N GLU A 97 5.02 6.92 15.26
CA GLU A 97 5.92 7.14 16.39
C GLU A 97 6.17 5.80 17.10
N THR A 98 7.45 5.51 17.34
CA THR A 98 7.87 4.41 18.19
C THR A 98 8.25 4.99 19.54
N LEU A 99 7.67 4.46 20.62
CA LEU A 99 7.92 4.94 21.99
C LEU A 99 8.87 4.00 22.73
N ASP A 100 9.66 4.53 23.66
CA ASP A 100 10.39 3.72 24.64
C ASP A 100 9.48 3.22 25.77
N GLU A 101 10.04 2.40 26.65
CA GLU A 101 9.36 1.89 27.85
C GLU A 101 8.91 3.03 28.80
N SER A 102 9.49 4.22 28.68
CA SER A 102 9.13 5.42 29.45
C SER A 102 8.07 6.31 28.78
N GLY A 103 7.62 5.94 27.58
CA GLY A 103 6.64 6.69 26.80
C GLY A 103 7.22 7.87 26.01
N GLN A 104 8.54 7.99 25.88
CA GLN A 104 9.19 9.00 25.04
C GLN A 104 9.34 8.51 23.60
N ILE A 105 9.26 9.43 22.65
CA ILE A 105 9.39 9.12 21.22
C ILE A 105 10.85 8.76 20.91
N LEU A 106 11.09 7.49 20.58
CA LEU A 106 12.38 6.97 20.12
C LEU A 106 12.63 7.29 18.65
N SER A 107 11.61 7.10 17.82
CA SER A 107 11.70 7.39 16.39
C SER A 107 10.34 7.79 15.84
N ARG A 108 10.38 8.62 14.80
CA ARG A 108 9.22 9.00 14.00
C ARG A 108 9.52 8.67 12.55
N GLU A 109 8.75 7.75 11.99
CA GLU A 109 8.99 7.21 10.64
C GLU A 109 7.79 7.52 9.75
N PHE A 110 8.04 7.88 8.49
CA PHE A 110 6.96 8.07 7.52
C PHE A 110 6.18 6.76 7.33
N CYS A 111 4.85 6.83 7.38
CA CYS A 111 3.98 5.68 7.16
C CYS A 111 2.93 5.97 6.07
N TYR A 112 2.62 4.93 5.31
CA TYR A 112 1.60 4.96 4.26
C TYR A 112 0.57 3.86 4.55
N GLU A 113 -0.33 4.18 5.47
CA GLU A 113 -1.29 3.24 6.02
C GLU A 113 -2.63 3.32 5.29
N THR A 114 -2.69 2.75 4.09
CA THR A 114 -3.91 2.65 3.30
C THR A 114 -3.93 1.41 2.41
N VAL A 115 -5.07 0.74 2.38
CA VAL A 115 -5.33 -0.38 1.46
C VAL A 115 -5.81 0.10 0.08
N ILE A 116 -6.15 1.39 -0.06
CA ILE A 116 -6.66 1.97 -1.29
C ILE A 116 -5.53 2.14 -2.30
N ASN A 117 -5.73 1.60 -3.51
CA ASN A 117 -4.77 1.74 -4.58
C ASN A 117 -4.88 3.12 -5.23
N GLN A 118 -4.06 4.05 -4.75
CA GLN A 118 -3.97 5.40 -5.31
C GLN A 118 -3.43 5.42 -6.75
N PHE A 119 -2.88 4.32 -7.27
CA PHE A 119 -2.31 4.19 -8.61
C PHE A 119 -3.10 3.21 -9.50
N SER A 120 -4.41 3.10 -9.31
CA SER A 120 -5.29 2.15 -10.02
C SER A 120 -5.06 2.06 -11.53
N THR A 121 -4.82 3.19 -12.21
CA THR A 121 -4.44 3.23 -13.63
C THR A 121 -3.42 4.33 -13.94
N PHE A 122 -2.54 4.09 -14.91
CA PHE A 122 -1.62 5.09 -15.44
C PHE A 122 -1.24 4.78 -16.89
N LYS A 123 -0.63 5.74 -17.59
CA LYS A 123 -0.20 5.59 -18.99
C LYS A 123 1.33 5.60 -19.08
N VAL A 124 1.91 4.58 -19.72
CA VAL A 124 3.34 4.50 -19.99
C VAL A 124 3.59 3.76 -21.29
N GLY A 125 4.57 4.21 -22.09
CA GLY A 125 4.92 3.57 -23.36
C GLY A 125 3.73 3.43 -24.34
N GLY A 126 2.83 4.41 -24.37
CA GLY A 126 1.63 4.39 -25.22
C GLY A 126 0.51 3.44 -24.78
N LYS A 127 0.70 2.70 -23.67
CA LYS A 127 -0.28 1.76 -23.13
C LYS A 127 -0.85 2.27 -21.81
N VAL A 128 -2.09 1.89 -21.52
CA VAL A 128 -2.69 2.07 -20.21
C VAL A 128 -2.40 0.83 -19.39
N PHE A 129 -1.82 1.01 -18.21
CA PHE A 129 -1.60 -0.02 -17.21
C PHE A 129 -2.71 0.08 -16.15
N THR A 130 -3.07 -1.07 -15.61
CA THR A 130 -4.07 -1.19 -14.54
C THR A 130 -3.48 -2.04 -13.42
N GLY A 131 -3.57 -1.52 -12.20
CA GLY A 131 -3.06 -2.14 -10.99
C GLY A 131 -4.01 -3.14 -10.35
N PRO A 132 -3.67 -3.63 -9.15
CA PRO A 132 -4.59 -4.35 -8.30
C PRO A 132 -5.72 -3.45 -7.79
N GLN A 133 -6.85 -4.05 -7.43
CA GLN A 133 -7.88 -3.38 -6.65
C GLN A 133 -7.39 -3.10 -5.22
N ASP A 134 -8.19 -2.35 -4.48
CA ASP A 134 -7.95 -2.06 -3.08
C ASP A 134 -7.77 -3.37 -2.30
N LEU A 135 -6.88 -3.35 -1.31
CA LEU A 135 -6.50 -4.51 -0.51
C LEU A 135 -6.03 -5.73 -1.35
N LEU A 136 -5.63 -5.52 -2.61
CA LEU A 136 -5.26 -6.59 -3.54
C LEU A 136 -6.41 -7.57 -3.84
N ALA A 137 -7.67 -7.14 -3.70
CA ALA A 137 -8.86 -8.00 -3.79
C ALA A 137 -8.97 -8.80 -5.11
N ASP A 138 -8.37 -8.34 -6.20
CA ASP A 138 -8.47 -8.96 -7.53
C ASP A 138 -7.22 -9.74 -7.98
N ILE A 139 -6.23 -9.94 -7.12
CA ILE A 139 -5.01 -10.67 -7.50
C ILE A 139 -5.15 -12.18 -7.30
N SER A 140 -4.52 -12.93 -8.20
CA SER A 140 -4.37 -14.38 -8.07
C SER A 140 -3.29 -14.77 -7.06
N PHE A 141 -3.32 -16.02 -6.60
CA PHE A 141 -2.31 -16.57 -5.72
C PHE A 141 -0.91 -16.57 -6.34
N ALA A 142 -0.82 -16.85 -7.65
CA ALA A 142 0.43 -16.75 -8.41
C ALA A 142 1.01 -15.34 -8.37
N GLU A 143 0.19 -14.32 -8.61
CA GLU A 143 0.63 -12.92 -8.57
C GLU A 143 1.16 -12.54 -7.18
N PHE A 144 0.44 -12.92 -6.13
CA PHE A 144 0.85 -12.63 -4.76
C PHE A 144 2.19 -13.27 -4.42
N ARG A 145 2.36 -14.57 -4.72
CA ARG A 145 3.59 -15.31 -4.45
C ARG A 145 4.77 -14.75 -5.25
N THR A 146 4.60 -14.48 -6.54
CA THR A 146 5.66 -13.91 -7.37
C THR A 146 6.01 -12.48 -6.94
N ALA A 147 5.01 -11.65 -6.60
CA ALA A 147 5.26 -10.29 -6.11
C ALA A 147 6.03 -10.29 -4.77
N LEU A 148 5.71 -11.22 -3.86
CA LEU A 148 6.48 -11.39 -2.61
C LEU A 148 7.92 -11.85 -2.87
N GLU A 149 8.14 -12.75 -3.82
CA GLU A 149 9.49 -13.21 -4.18
C GLU A 149 10.34 -12.05 -4.74
N GLU A 150 9.78 -11.25 -5.64
CA GLU A 150 10.44 -10.06 -6.19
C GLU A 150 10.64 -8.98 -5.10
N LEU A 151 9.73 -8.88 -4.12
CA LEU A 151 9.90 -7.99 -2.96
C LEU A 151 11.10 -8.41 -2.12
N THR A 152 11.21 -9.69 -1.77
CA THR A 152 12.35 -10.21 -1.00
C THR A 152 13.66 -9.92 -1.72
N LYS A 153 13.74 -10.21 -3.03
CA LYS A 153 14.92 -9.88 -3.85
C LYS A 153 15.23 -8.38 -3.85
N PHE A 154 14.20 -7.53 -3.94
CA PHE A 154 14.40 -6.08 -3.87
C PHE A 154 14.92 -5.63 -2.49
N LEU A 155 14.41 -6.19 -1.40
CA LEU A 155 14.87 -5.83 -0.05
C LEU A 155 16.32 -6.24 0.19
N GLU A 156 16.73 -7.38 -0.36
CA GLU A 156 18.12 -7.89 -0.29
C GLU A 156 19.09 -7.08 -1.16
N THR A 157 18.70 -6.79 -2.40
CA THR A 157 19.62 -6.19 -3.41
C THR A 157 19.52 -4.66 -3.49
N ARG A 158 18.37 -4.09 -3.10
CA ARG A 158 17.97 -2.70 -3.35
C ARG A 158 18.00 -2.30 -4.84
N ASP A 159 17.96 -3.27 -5.74
CA ASP A 159 17.97 -3.04 -7.19
C ASP A 159 16.61 -2.60 -7.70
N GLN A 160 16.56 -1.41 -8.30
CA GLN A 160 15.36 -0.83 -8.91
C GLN A 160 14.77 -1.69 -10.03
N ALA A 161 15.57 -2.53 -10.70
CA ALA A 161 15.05 -3.48 -11.67
C ALA A 161 14.10 -4.50 -11.02
N GLN A 162 14.42 -4.98 -9.81
CA GLN A 162 13.56 -5.91 -9.06
C GLN A 162 12.26 -5.25 -8.60
N LEU A 163 12.32 -3.99 -8.16
CA LEU A 163 11.10 -3.23 -7.87
C LEU A 163 10.19 -3.13 -9.10
N ARG A 164 10.75 -2.84 -10.28
CA ARG A 164 9.95 -2.79 -11.52
C ARG A 164 9.39 -4.16 -11.90
N ARG A 165 10.09 -5.26 -11.59
CA ARG A 165 9.60 -6.62 -11.83
C ARG A 165 8.44 -6.96 -10.89
N LEU A 166 8.54 -6.64 -9.60
CA LEU A 166 7.43 -6.71 -8.64
C LEU A 166 6.22 -5.94 -9.19
N LEU A 167 6.42 -4.70 -9.61
CA LEU A 167 5.33 -3.87 -10.12
C LEU A 167 4.79 -4.38 -11.46
N ALA A 168 5.58 -5.02 -12.31
CA ALA A 168 5.11 -5.63 -13.56
C ALA A 168 4.23 -6.88 -13.34
N VAL A 169 4.36 -7.55 -12.19
CA VAL A 169 3.44 -8.61 -11.77
C VAL A 169 2.06 -8.00 -11.48
N LEU A 170 2.03 -6.92 -10.69
CA LEU A 170 0.79 -6.31 -10.17
C LEU A 170 0.09 -5.38 -11.18
N TYR A 171 0.88 -4.59 -11.90
CA TYR A 171 0.44 -3.58 -12.87
C TYR A 171 0.72 -4.07 -14.28
N ARG A 172 -0.36 -4.36 -15.01
CA ARG A 172 -0.28 -4.95 -16.35
C ARG A 172 -1.05 -4.11 -17.36
N PRO A 173 -0.75 -4.25 -18.67
CA PRO A 173 -1.51 -3.58 -19.70
C PRO A 173 -3.02 -3.89 -19.59
N GLN A 174 -3.82 -2.85 -19.74
CA GLN A 174 -5.28 -2.95 -19.82
C GLN A 174 -5.69 -3.78 -21.04
N LEU A 175 -6.78 -4.54 -20.91
CA LEU A 175 -7.34 -5.30 -22.03
C LEU A 175 -7.71 -4.37 -23.20
N LYS A 176 -7.39 -4.80 -24.42
CA LYS A 176 -7.80 -4.09 -25.64
C LYS A 176 -9.33 -4.05 -25.71
N ASN A 177 -9.88 -2.94 -26.19
CA ASN A 177 -11.33 -2.74 -26.35
C ASN A 177 -12.14 -2.94 -25.06
N LEU A 178 -11.57 -2.64 -23.88
CA LEU A 178 -12.25 -2.80 -22.59
C LEU A 178 -13.65 -2.17 -22.55
N LYS A 179 -13.85 -1.01 -23.19
CA LYS A 179 -15.16 -0.34 -23.29
C LYS A 179 -16.22 -1.21 -23.97
N HIS A 180 -15.83 -2.02 -24.96
CA HIS A 180 -16.74 -2.95 -25.63
C HIS A 180 -16.90 -4.24 -24.83
N LEU A 181 -15.81 -4.76 -24.24
CA LEU A 181 -15.87 -5.94 -23.39
C LEU A 181 -16.85 -5.76 -22.23
N LYS A 182 -16.81 -4.61 -21.54
CA LYS A 182 -17.72 -4.27 -20.43
C LYS A 182 -19.22 -4.27 -20.81
N LYS A 183 -19.56 -4.15 -22.10
CA LYS A 183 -20.95 -4.17 -22.58
C LYS A 183 -21.46 -5.58 -22.88
N ARG A 184 -20.57 -6.58 -22.92
CA ARG A 184 -20.97 -7.96 -23.20
C ARG A 184 -21.58 -8.60 -21.96
N THR A 185 -22.54 -9.48 -22.15
CA THR A 185 -23.20 -10.23 -21.08
C THR A 185 -22.28 -11.27 -20.42
N ASP A 186 -21.23 -11.72 -21.12
CA ASP A 186 -20.24 -12.68 -20.64
C ASP A 186 -18.98 -12.01 -20.05
N TYR A 187 -19.03 -10.70 -19.78
CA TYR A 187 -17.90 -9.98 -19.21
C TYR A 187 -17.63 -10.44 -17.77
N ASN A 188 -16.47 -11.05 -17.57
CA ASN A 188 -16.03 -11.63 -16.30
C ASN A 188 -15.39 -10.63 -15.33
N GLY A 189 -15.60 -9.32 -15.50
CA GLY A 189 -15.04 -8.30 -14.62
C GLY A 189 -13.56 -7.95 -14.87
N LYS A 190 -12.79 -8.79 -15.58
CA LYS A 190 -11.34 -8.59 -15.75
C LYS A 190 -11.01 -7.37 -16.60
N THR A 191 -10.14 -6.50 -16.07
CA THR A 191 -9.76 -5.22 -16.72
C THR A 191 -8.35 -5.24 -17.32
N LYS A 192 -7.47 -6.11 -16.82
CA LYS A 192 -6.05 -6.23 -17.19
C LYS A 192 -5.74 -7.60 -17.81
N VAL A 193 -4.67 -7.66 -18.60
CA VAL A 193 -4.17 -8.92 -19.18
C VAL A 193 -3.81 -9.90 -18.07
N LEU A 194 -4.11 -11.19 -18.26
CA LEU A 194 -3.79 -12.27 -17.32
C LEU A 194 -2.30 -12.35 -17.00
N PHE A 195 -1.99 -12.91 -15.83
CA PHE A 195 -0.61 -12.94 -15.35
C PHE A 195 0.17 -13.94 -16.18
N ASN A 196 1.37 -13.56 -16.58
CA ASN A 196 2.28 -14.41 -17.32
C ASN A 196 3.72 -14.05 -16.94
N ALA A 197 4.39 -14.96 -16.23
CA ALA A 197 5.77 -14.79 -15.79
C ALA A 197 6.73 -14.42 -16.93
N ASN A 198 6.52 -14.94 -18.14
CA ASN A 198 7.37 -14.66 -19.30
C ASN A 198 7.29 -13.20 -19.79
N ARG A 199 6.24 -12.46 -19.38
CA ARG A 199 6.06 -11.06 -19.75
C ARG A 199 6.62 -10.08 -18.73
N VAL A 200 6.90 -10.53 -17.51
CA VAL A 200 7.35 -9.66 -16.40
C VAL A 200 8.56 -8.82 -16.80
N GLU A 201 9.54 -9.43 -17.48
CA GLU A 201 10.74 -8.73 -17.94
C GLU A 201 10.47 -7.68 -19.03
N ALA A 202 9.52 -7.94 -19.93
CA ALA A 202 9.16 -6.99 -20.97
C ALA A 202 8.35 -5.82 -20.40
N ASP A 203 7.41 -6.11 -19.50
CA ASP A 203 6.55 -5.11 -18.89
C ASP A 203 7.34 -4.27 -17.85
N SER A 204 8.32 -4.84 -17.13
CA SER A 204 9.19 -4.09 -16.19
C SER A 204 10.04 -3.02 -16.88
N LYS A 205 10.50 -3.28 -18.13
CA LYS A 205 11.23 -2.29 -18.94
C LYS A 205 10.38 -1.07 -19.30
N LEU A 206 9.06 -1.25 -19.47
CA LEU A 206 8.15 -0.13 -19.68
C LEU A 206 7.98 0.70 -18.41
N LEU A 207 7.96 0.04 -17.23
CA LEU A 207 7.85 0.72 -15.94
C LEU A 207 9.10 1.54 -15.58
N ALA A 208 10.23 1.33 -16.25
CA ALA A 208 11.43 2.16 -16.08
C ALA A 208 11.22 3.64 -16.45
N TRP A 209 10.17 3.95 -17.20
CA TRP A 209 9.82 5.31 -17.60
C TRP A 209 8.96 6.04 -16.55
N LEU A 210 8.50 5.34 -15.52
CA LEU A 210 7.77 5.97 -14.44
C LEU A 210 8.72 6.72 -13.50
N PRO A 211 8.29 7.88 -12.97
CA PRO A 211 8.99 8.55 -11.89
C PRO A 211 9.18 7.63 -10.67
N VAL A 212 10.35 7.73 -10.03
CA VAL A 212 10.72 6.93 -8.85
C VAL A 212 9.68 7.03 -7.74
N TRP A 213 9.14 8.23 -7.48
CA TRP A 213 8.10 8.43 -6.46
C TRP A 213 6.83 7.60 -6.71
N GLN A 214 6.48 7.32 -7.97
CA GLN A 214 5.33 6.46 -8.29
C GLN A 214 5.65 5.01 -7.99
N LEU A 215 6.84 4.54 -8.38
CA LEU A 215 7.28 3.18 -8.09
C LEU A 215 7.33 2.93 -6.58
N ASN A 216 7.87 3.88 -5.81
CA ASN A 216 7.92 3.82 -4.35
C ASN A 216 6.52 3.89 -3.72
N GLY A 217 5.62 4.74 -4.23
CA GLY A 217 4.22 4.78 -3.77
C GLY A 217 3.48 3.45 -3.99
N MET A 218 3.68 2.81 -5.15
CA MET A 218 3.10 1.50 -5.43
C MET A 218 3.71 0.39 -4.57
N LEU A 219 5.02 0.47 -4.28
CA LEU A 219 5.68 -0.44 -3.33
C LEU A 219 5.07 -0.31 -1.94
N LEU A 220 4.95 0.92 -1.44
CA LEU A 220 4.37 1.21 -0.12
C LEU A 220 2.96 0.62 -0.02
N HIS A 221 2.11 0.84 -1.03
CA HIS A 221 0.77 0.24 -1.11
C HIS A 221 0.80 -1.28 -1.02
N PHE A 222 1.64 -1.94 -1.82
CA PHE A 222 1.74 -3.41 -1.78
C PHE A 222 2.22 -3.91 -0.42
N THR A 223 3.26 -3.30 0.15
CA THR A 223 3.79 -3.69 1.46
C THR A 223 2.78 -3.48 2.58
N TYR A 224 2.02 -2.39 2.55
CA TYR A 224 0.97 -2.14 3.53
C TYR A 224 -0.19 -3.12 3.37
N CYS A 225 -0.63 -3.45 2.15
CA CYS A 225 -1.65 -4.48 1.94
C CYS A 225 -1.21 -5.85 2.51
N VAL A 226 0.04 -6.26 2.26
CA VAL A 226 0.61 -7.49 2.83
C VAL A 226 0.61 -7.44 4.36
N HIS A 227 1.02 -6.32 4.95
CA HIS A 227 0.97 -6.12 6.40
C HIS A 227 -0.46 -6.17 6.94
N TYR A 228 -1.39 -5.48 6.28
CA TYR A 228 -2.80 -5.41 6.64
C TYR A 228 -3.42 -6.80 6.66
N ILE A 229 -3.20 -7.60 5.60
CA ILE A 229 -3.67 -8.99 5.51
C ILE A 229 -3.17 -9.86 6.68
N LYS A 230 -1.95 -9.60 7.16
CA LYS A 230 -1.33 -10.41 8.22
C LYS A 230 -1.76 -10.04 9.63
N GLU A 231 -2.19 -8.81 9.86
CA GLU A 231 -2.36 -8.29 11.23
C GLU A 231 -3.76 -7.78 11.54
N ASN A 232 -4.53 -7.36 10.53
CA ASN A 232 -5.78 -6.64 10.73
C ASN A 232 -7.00 -7.49 10.40
N ASP A 233 -8.13 -7.03 10.90
CA ASP A 233 -9.46 -7.56 10.59
C ASP A 233 -9.88 -7.12 9.19
N ILE A 234 -10.41 -8.08 8.41
CA ILE A 234 -10.84 -7.86 7.03
C ILE A 234 -12.31 -8.23 6.90
N GLU A 235 -13.11 -7.31 6.40
CA GLU A 235 -14.51 -7.58 6.07
C GLU A 235 -14.62 -8.25 4.68
N LEU A 236 -15.03 -9.51 4.67
CA LEU A 236 -15.26 -10.30 3.46
C LEU A 236 -16.67 -10.90 3.52
N GLU A 237 -17.50 -10.64 2.50
CA GLU A 237 -18.88 -11.16 2.41
C GLU A 237 -19.74 -10.88 3.65
N GLY A 238 -19.53 -9.73 4.31
CA GLY A 238 -20.23 -9.35 5.55
C GLY A 238 -19.75 -10.07 6.81
N ARG A 239 -18.61 -10.77 6.75
CA ARG A 239 -17.94 -11.39 7.90
C ARG A 239 -16.60 -10.71 8.14
N VAL A 240 -16.29 -10.50 9.42
CA VAL A 240 -14.97 -10.01 9.83
C VAL A 240 -14.05 -11.22 10.05
N LEU A 241 -12.99 -11.32 9.26
CA LEU A 241 -11.99 -12.37 9.31
C LEU A 241 -10.63 -11.80 9.68
N ASN A 242 -9.91 -12.48 10.58
CA ASN A 242 -8.54 -12.13 10.95
C ASN A 242 -7.60 -13.27 10.58
N PHE A 243 -6.73 -13.05 9.59
CA PHE A 243 -5.80 -14.08 9.10
C PHE A 243 -4.49 -14.16 9.89
N SER A 244 -4.28 -13.35 10.93
CA SER A 244 -3.05 -13.37 11.75
C SER A 244 -2.67 -14.76 12.29
N PRO A 245 -3.60 -15.69 12.61
CA PRO A 245 -3.21 -17.03 13.04
C PRO A 245 -2.48 -17.86 11.97
N LEU A 246 -2.66 -17.52 10.68
CA LEU A 246 -1.92 -18.12 9.56
C LEU A 246 -0.47 -17.62 9.46
N PHE A 247 -0.15 -16.53 10.14
CA PHE A 247 1.15 -15.86 10.08
C PHE A 247 1.80 -15.77 11.48
N PRO A 248 2.15 -16.93 12.09
CA PRO A 248 2.73 -16.92 13.43
C PRO A 248 4.05 -16.15 13.44
N LYS A 249 4.14 -15.17 14.36
CA LYS A 249 5.39 -14.45 14.62
C LYS A 249 6.40 -15.41 15.28
N PRO A 250 7.69 -15.37 14.90
CA PRO A 250 8.72 -16.14 15.59
C PRO A 250 8.69 -15.81 17.09
N LYS A 251 8.60 -16.83 17.96
CA LYS A 251 8.65 -16.60 19.42
C LYS A 251 10.09 -16.27 19.81
N ALA A 252 10.27 -15.19 20.57
CA ALA A 252 11.60 -14.73 21.03
C ALA A 252 12.36 -15.75 21.90
N THR A 253 11.68 -16.79 22.41
CA THR A 253 12.25 -17.86 23.25
C THR A 253 12.95 -18.98 22.47
N ASP A 254 12.88 -18.98 21.13
CA ASP A 254 13.35 -20.08 20.28
C ASP A 254 14.66 -19.77 19.53
N VAL A 255 15.65 -19.18 20.22
CA VAL A 255 16.98 -18.88 19.65
C VAL A 255 17.72 -20.15 19.18
N ASN A 256 17.31 -21.33 19.67
CA ASN A 256 17.90 -22.64 19.33
C ASN A 256 16.97 -23.59 18.57
N ALA A 257 15.72 -23.20 18.26
CA ALA A 257 14.87 -24.02 17.41
C ALA A 257 15.30 -23.83 15.96
N LYS A 258 15.93 -24.85 15.36
CA LYS A 258 16.14 -24.87 13.91
C LYS A 258 14.78 -24.64 13.25
N PRO A 259 14.59 -23.57 12.45
CA PRO A 259 13.34 -23.38 11.75
C PRO A 259 13.09 -24.64 10.93
N LYS A 260 11.95 -25.30 11.14
CA LYS A 260 11.54 -26.39 10.25
C LYS A 260 11.59 -25.83 8.83
N PRO A 261 12.25 -26.49 7.87
CA PRO A 261 12.29 -26.03 6.50
C PRO A 261 10.85 -25.99 5.97
N SER A 262 10.27 -24.79 5.99
CA SER A 262 8.99 -24.50 5.37
C SER A 262 9.31 -24.09 3.94
N THR A 263 8.75 -24.81 2.98
CA THR A 263 8.77 -24.45 1.56
C THR A 263 7.96 -23.17 1.27
N GLY A 264 7.46 -22.48 2.30
CA GLY A 264 6.77 -21.20 2.22
C GLY A 264 5.49 -21.33 1.40
N TRP A 265 5.20 -20.30 0.61
CA TRP A 265 4.03 -20.26 -0.28
C TRP A 265 4.06 -21.35 -1.37
N ALA A 266 5.23 -21.87 -1.76
CA ALA A 266 5.30 -23.00 -2.68
C ALA A 266 4.82 -24.30 -2.01
N GLY A 267 5.13 -24.50 -0.73
CA GLY A 267 4.58 -25.61 0.06
C GLY A 267 3.06 -25.54 0.18
N VAL A 268 2.53 -24.33 0.42
CA VAL A 268 1.09 -24.08 0.46
C VAL A 268 0.45 -24.44 -0.89
N LEU A 269 1.02 -24.00 -2.01
CA LEU A 269 0.52 -24.31 -3.35
C LEU A 269 0.36 -25.82 -3.58
N PHE A 270 1.44 -26.58 -3.36
CA PHE A 270 1.42 -28.03 -3.60
C PHE A 270 0.52 -28.76 -2.61
N GLY A 271 0.49 -28.33 -1.34
CA GLY A 271 -0.40 -28.92 -0.33
C GLY A 271 -1.89 -28.70 -0.62
N ILE A 272 -2.27 -27.55 -1.18
CA ILE A 272 -3.66 -27.29 -1.61
C ILE A 272 -3.98 -28.08 -2.88
N ALA A 273 -3.06 -28.10 -3.86
CA ALA A 273 -3.24 -28.80 -5.12
C ALA A 273 -3.38 -30.32 -4.93
N GLU A 274 -2.64 -30.92 -3.99
CA GLU A 274 -2.75 -32.34 -3.66
C GLU A 274 -4.13 -32.71 -3.12
N LYS A 275 -4.76 -31.81 -2.35
CA LYS A 275 -6.14 -31.99 -1.88
C LYS A 275 -7.18 -31.82 -3.00
N GLY A 276 -6.81 -31.29 -4.16
CA GLY A 276 -7.69 -31.11 -5.31
C GLY A 276 -8.81 -30.09 -5.14
N VAL A 277 -8.78 -29.26 -4.08
CA VAL A 277 -9.87 -28.34 -3.70
C VAL A 277 -10.18 -27.33 -4.80
N PHE A 278 -9.13 -26.76 -5.39
CA PHE A 278 -9.23 -25.82 -6.51
C PHE A 278 -8.77 -26.43 -7.85
N GLY A 279 -8.58 -27.76 -7.89
CA GLY A 279 -7.96 -28.46 -9.01
C GLY A 279 -6.45 -28.65 -8.85
N ASN A 280 -5.73 -28.63 -9.97
CA ASN A 280 -4.29 -28.85 -9.99
C ASN A 280 -3.49 -27.59 -9.57
N ALA A 281 -2.17 -27.69 -9.50
CA ALA A 281 -1.30 -26.57 -9.12
C ALA A 281 -1.52 -25.31 -9.99
N GLU A 282 -1.75 -25.46 -11.29
CA GLU A 282 -2.00 -24.34 -12.19
C GLU A 282 -3.33 -23.63 -11.88
N HIS A 283 -4.39 -24.39 -11.59
CA HIS A 283 -5.67 -23.81 -11.22
C HIS A 283 -5.59 -23.12 -9.85
N THR A 284 -4.95 -23.75 -8.87
CA THR A 284 -4.71 -23.15 -7.54
C THR A 284 -3.92 -21.84 -7.64
N ASP A 285 -2.93 -21.76 -8.54
CA ASP A 285 -2.18 -20.53 -8.79
C ASP A 285 -3.06 -19.42 -9.40
N GLN A 286 -4.07 -19.78 -10.20
CA GLN A 286 -5.00 -18.84 -10.83
C GLN A 286 -6.17 -18.42 -9.91
N THR A 287 -6.41 -19.15 -8.83
CA THR A 287 -7.43 -18.83 -7.81
C THR A 287 -7.13 -17.49 -7.14
N ASN A 288 -8.19 -16.80 -6.69
CA ASN A 288 -8.07 -15.53 -5.97
C ASN A 288 -7.31 -15.74 -4.65
N LEU A 289 -6.50 -14.74 -4.26
CA LEU A 289 -5.75 -14.78 -3.01
C LEU A 289 -6.66 -15.00 -1.78
N PHE A 290 -7.79 -14.30 -1.70
CA PHE A 290 -8.68 -14.38 -0.53
C PHE A 290 -9.38 -15.73 -0.43
N ASP A 291 -9.74 -16.37 -1.55
CA ASP A 291 -10.29 -17.73 -1.54
C ASP A 291 -9.27 -18.72 -0.93
N ILE A 292 -7.99 -18.59 -1.28
CA ILE A 292 -6.90 -19.38 -0.72
C ILE A 292 -6.73 -19.10 0.78
N LEU A 293 -6.76 -17.83 1.20
CA LEU A 293 -6.62 -17.44 2.60
C LEU A 293 -7.78 -17.93 3.46
N ILE A 294 -9.02 -17.81 2.97
CA ILE A 294 -10.22 -18.33 3.64
C ILE A 294 -10.09 -19.84 3.81
N PHE A 295 -9.75 -20.57 2.75
CA PHE A 295 -9.56 -22.02 2.83
C PHE A 295 -8.49 -22.40 3.87
N LEU A 296 -7.35 -21.73 3.88
CA LEU A 296 -6.29 -21.98 4.87
C LEU A 296 -6.76 -21.68 6.29
N PHE A 297 -7.52 -20.60 6.47
CA PHE A 297 -8.08 -20.22 7.76
C PHE A 297 -9.09 -21.23 8.29
N GLU A 298 -9.99 -21.72 7.44
CA GLU A 298 -10.95 -22.76 7.82
C GLU A 298 -10.26 -24.06 8.22
N ASN A 299 -9.25 -24.51 7.46
CA ASN A 299 -8.44 -25.69 7.83
C ASN A 299 -7.75 -25.48 9.18
N TYR A 300 -7.24 -24.29 9.45
CA TYR A 300 -6.61 -23.96 10.71
C TYR A 300 -7.60 -24.06 11.89
N LEU A 301 -8.81 -23.52 11.73
CA LEU A 301 -9.86 -23.62 12.75
C LEU A 301 -10.26 -25.08 13.00
N GLN A 302 -10.48 -25.86 11.94
CA GLN A 302 -10.81 -27.29 12.05
C GLN A 302 -9.71 -28.09 12.77
N ASN A 303 -8.44 -27.87 12.43
CA ASN A 303 -7.33 -28.54 13.09
C ASN A 303 -7.29 -28.21 14.59
N LYS A 304 -7.51 -26.94 14.96
CA LYS A 304 -7.61 -26.54 16.36
C LYS A 304 -8.78 -27.18 17.11
N GLU A 305 -9.92 -27.37 16.45
CA GLU A 305 -11.05 -28.08 17.06
C GLU A 305 -10.74 -29.55 17.29
N ILE A 306 -10.07 -30.20 16.34
CA ILE A 306 -9.65 -31.60 16.45
C ILE A 306 -8.64 -31.76 17.61
N GLU A 307 -7.64 -30.87 17.69
CA GLU A 307 -6.66 -30.84 18.79
C GLU A 307 -7.35 -30.70 20.15
N LYS A 308 -8.34 -29.81 20.28
CA LYS A 308 -9.12 -29.64 21.52
C LYS A 308 -9.89 -30.91 21.90
N ARG A 309 -10.48 -31.59 20.92
CA ARG A 309 -11.23 -32.85 21.13
C ARG A 309 -10.33 -34.02 21.51
N GLN A 310 -9.09 -34.05 21.02
CA GLN A 310 -8.11 -35.09 21.36
C GLN A 310 -7.44 -34.86 22.73
N ALA A 311 -7.45 -33.62 23.22
CA ALA A 311 -6.92 -33.24 24.53
C ALA A 311 -7.96 -33.31 25.67
N SER A 312 -9.22 -33.60 25.37
CA SER A 312 -10.33 -33.80 26.33
C SER A 312 -10.62 -35.28 26.52
#